data_AF-A0A0R1N8K6-F1
#
_entry.id   AF-A0A0R1N8K6-F1
#
_cell.length_a   1.000
_cell.length_b   1.000
_cell.length_c   1.000
_cell.angle_alpha   90.00
_cell.angle_beta   90.00
_cell.angle_gamma   90.00
#
_symmetry.space_group_name_H-M   'P 1'
#
loop_
_entity.id
_entity.type
_entity.pdbx_description
1 polymer ?
#
loop_
_entity_poly.entity_id
_entity_poly.type
_entity_poly.pdbx_seq_one_letter_code
_entity_poly.pdbx_strand_id
1 'polypeptide(L)'
;MGQIVLLAVALIFFTRHIFQYEKVSRFEVVTLPAYALIVGGLSIIHRPPALLPLLITLIVGALIGWFQTTGLSFHLSEKQDQFHRPIVLVRRNWQYLLGWVIIFAYGIGFLLWSGEQVNVLTELGNELLKELFVFENFSQSAT
;
A
#
# COMPACT_ATOMS: atom_id res chain seq x y z
N MET A 1 -19.57 8.15 -16.98
CA MET A 1 -18.94 7.23 -17.95
C MET A 1 -17.42 7.38 -18.00
N GLY A 2 -16.87 8.58 -18.23
CA GLY A 2 -15.40 8.77 -18.33
C GLY A 2 -14.60 8.33 -17.09
N GLN A 3 -15.08 8.63 -15.88
CA GLN A 3 -14.42 8.21 -14.62
C GLN A 3 -14.33 6.69 -14.46
N ILE A 4 -15.37 5.95 -14.83
CA ILE A 4 -15.41 4.49 -14.71
C ILE A 4 -14.40 3.84 -15.67
N VAL A 5 -14.31 4.37 -16.90
CA VAL A 5 -13.33 3.91 -17.90
C VAL A 5 -11.91 4.20 -17.41
N LEU A 6 -11.66 5.38 -16.84
CA LEU A 6 -10.35 5.76 -16.31
C LEU A 6 -9.93 4.89 -15.13
N LEU A 7 -10.87 4.58 -14.21
CA LEU A 7 -10.64 3.64 -13.11
C LEU A 7 -10.36 2.22 -13.60
N ALA A 8 -11.10 1.74 -14.60
CA ALA A 8 -10.85 0.42 -15.18
C ALA A 8 -9.46 0.33 -15.82
N VAL A 9 -9.03 1.36 -16.54
CA VAL A 9 -7.67 1.44 -17.11
C VAL A 9 -6.61 1.49 -16.01
N ALA A 10 -6.81 2.33 -14.98
CA ALA A 10 -5.90 2.43 -13.83
C ALA A 10 -5.75 1.09 -13.10
N LEU A 11 -6.85 0.37 -12.92
CA LEU A 11 -6.88 -0.93 -12.25
C LEU A 11 -6.19 -2.03 -13.08
N ILE A 12 -6.36 -2.02 -14.40
CA ILE A 12 -5.63 -2.91 -15.31
C ILE A 12 -4.12 -2.62 -15.27
N PHE A 13 -3.74 -1.34 -15.31
CA PHE A 13 -2.34 -0.93 -15.27
C PHE A 13 -1.69 -1.31 -13.93
N PHE A 14 -2.34 -0.98 -12.82
CA PHE A 14 -1.93 -1.36 -11.46
C PHE A 14 -1.74 -2.86 -11.32
N THR A 15 -2.74 -3.66 -11.72
CA THR A 15 -2.67 -5.13 -11.64
C THR A 15 -1.51 -5.69 -12.45
N ARG A 16 -1.25 -5.14 -13.65
CA ARG A 16 -0.10 -5.56 -14.48
C ARG A 16 1.25 -5.17 -13.90
N HIS A 17 1.34 -4.04 -13.21
CA HIS A 17 2.58 -3.57 -12.59
C HIS A 17 2.94 -4.41 -11.36
N ILE A 18 1.95 -4.78 -10.53
CA ILE A 18 2.14 -5.60 -9.31
C ILE A 18 2.88 -6.91 -9.58
N PHE A 19 2.64 -7.57 -10.72
CA PHE A 19 3.25 -8.87 -11.02
C PHE A 19 4.68 -8.79 -11.57
N GLN A 20 5.23 -7.58 -11.75
CA GLN A 20 6.59 -7.38 -12.25
C GLN A 20 7.60 -7.41 -11.10
N TYR A 21 8.84 -7.77 -11.42
CA TYR A 21 9.96 -7.71 -10.49
C TYR A 21 10.44 -6.28 -10.39
N GLU A 22 10.15 -5.62 -9.27
CA GLU A 22 10.54 -4.24 -9.07
C GLU A 22 11.71 -4.15 -8.07
N LYS A 23 12.59 -3.18 -8.30
CA LYS A 23 13.65 -2.87 -7.34
C LYS A 23 13.01 -2.14 -6.17
N VAL A 24 13.14 -2.71 -4.98
CA VAL A 24 12.63 -2.06 -3.78
C VAL A 24 13.65 -1.03 -3.30
N SER A 25 13.24 0.24 -3.23
CA SER A 25 14.09 1.29 -2.69
C SER A 25 14.20 1.17 -1.16
N ARG A 26 15.41 1.29 -0.62
CA ARG A 26 15.64 1.29 0.84
C ARG A 26 14.94 2.46 1.53
N PHE A 27 14.75 3.56 0.81
CA PHE A 27 13.99 4.72 1.29
C PHE A 27 12.53 4.35 1.52
N GLU A 28 11.93 3.59 0.62
CA GLU A 28 10.54 3.16 0.72
C GLU A 28 10.31 2.23 1.91
N VAL A 29 11.23 1.27 2.13
CA VAL A 29 11.13 0.27 3.20
C VAL A 29 11.30 0.87 4.60
N VAL A 30 12.04 1.99 4.72
CA VAL A 30 12.38 2.57 6.03
C VAL A 30 11.61 3.86 6.28
N THR A 31 11.63 4.79 5.33
CA THR A 31 11.07 6.13 5.50
C THR A 31 9.55 6.10 5.53
N LEU A 32 8.89 5.31 4.67
CA LEU A 32 7.41 5.27 4.65
C LEU A 32 6.84 4.70 5.96
N PRO A 33 7.29 3.55 6.48
CA PRO A 33 6.80 3.07 7.78
C PRO A 33 7.12 4.03 8.93
N ALA A 34 8.31 4.64 8.93
CA ALA A 34 8.69 5.60 9.95
C ALA A 34 7.78 6.84 9.94
N TYR A 35 7.52 7.40 8.77
CA TYR A 35 6.61 8.54 8.61
C TYR A 35 5.19 8.19 9.08
N ALA A 36 4.66 7.03 8.68
CA ALA A 36 3.34 6.56 9.09
C ALA A 36 3.22 6.41 10.62
N LEU A 37 4.25 5.86 11.28
CA LEU A 37 4.29 5.73 12.73
C LEU A 37 4.30 7.09 13.44
N ILE A 38 5.09 8.05 12.94
CA ILE A 38 5.16 9.40 13.51
C ILE A 38 3.80 10.09 13.40
N VAL A 39 3.22 10.15 12.20
CA VAL A 39 1.94 10.83 11.95
C VAL A 39 0.80 10.13 12.70
N GLY A 40 0.77 8.79 12.70
CA GLY A 40 -0.21 8.02 13.45
C GLY A 40 -0.12 8.27 14.95
N GLY A 41 1.09 8.28 15.52
CA GLY A 41 1.33 8.60 16.92
C GLY A 41 0.89 10.01 17.30
N LEU A 42 1.25 11.02 16.49
CA LEU A 42 0.81 12.40 16.69
C LEU A 42 -0.72 12.53 16.62
N SER A 43 -1.36 11.82 15.69
CA SER A 43 -2.82 11.82 15.55
C SER A 43 -3.51 11.24 16.79
N ILE A 44 -2.99 10.14 17.34
CA ILE A 44 -3.49 9.52 18.58
C ILE A 44 -3.33 10.46 19.78
N ILE A 45 -2.20 11.16 19.89
CA ILE A 45 -1.97 12.11 20.99
C ILE A 45 -2.94 13.29 20.89
N HIS A 46 -3.15 13.82 19.68
CA HIS A 46 -3.96 15.01 19.48
C HIS A 46 -5.47 14.73 19.58
N ARG A 47 -5.91 13.57 19.08
CA ARG A 47 -7.30 13.11 19.16
C ARG A 47 -7.32 11.61 19.47
N PRO A 48 -7.36 11.23 20.77
CA PRO A 48 -7.28 9.83 21.14
C PRO A 48 -8.53 9.09 20.65
N PRO A 49 -8.37 8.08 19.77
CA PRO A 49 -9.49 7.26 19.34
C PRO A 49 -9.93 6.33 20.48
N ALA A 50 -11.11 5.74 20.33
CA ALA A 50 -11.53 4.67 21.22
C ALA A 50 -10.54 3.50 21.16
N LEU A 51 -10.23 2.93 22.32
CA LEU A 51 -9.21 1.88 22.48
C LEU A 51 -9.55 0.62 21.67
N LEU A 52 -10.82 0.23 21.63
CA LEU A 52 -11.26 -0.99 20.96
C LEU A 52 -11.11 -0.93 19.42
N PRO A 53 -11.60 0.11 18.71
CA PRO A 53 -11.32 0.28 17.28
C PRO A 53 -9.83 0.36 16.94
N LEU A 54 -9.02 1.00 17.79
CA LEU A 54 -7.57 1.08 17.60
C LEU A 54 -6.91 -0.31 17.69
N LEU A 55 -7.25 -1.11 18.69
CA LEU A 55 -6.72 -2.47 18.82
C LEU A 55 -7.15 -3.36 17.64
N ILE A 56 -8.42 -3.27 17.22
CA ILE A 56 -8.91 -4.03 16.07
C ILE A 56 -8.15 -3.63 14.80
N THR A 57 -7.96 -2.34 14.56
CA THR A 57 -7.23 -1.83 13.38
C THR A 57 -5.79 -2.31 13.37
N LEU A 58 -5.10 -2.32 14.52
CA LEU A 58 -3.73 -2.84 14.64
C LEU A 58 -3.67 -4.33 14.34
N ILE A 59 -4.59 -5.14 14.88
CA ILE A 59 -4.64 -6.59 14.66
C ILE A 59 -4.92 -6.88 13.19
N VAL A 60 -5.93 -6.25 12.61
CA VAL A 60 -6.31 -6.42 11.20
C VAL A 60 -5.16 -6.01 10.29
N GLY A 61 -4.54 -4.85 10.53
CA GLY A 61 -3.39 -4.38 9.76
C GLY A 61 -2.20 -5.33 9.85
N ALA A 62 -1.87 -5.84 11.04
CA ALA A 62 -0.77 -6.79 11.23
C ALA A 62 -1.04 -8.13 10.53
N LEU A 63 -2.25 -8.67 10.63
CA LEU A 63 -2.64 -9.92 9.98
C LEU A 63 -2.62 -9.79 8.46
N ILE A 64 -3.14 -8.69 7.92
CA ILE A 64 -3.12 -8.46 6.48
C ILE A 64 -1.68 -8.24 6.00
N GLY A 65 -0.88 -7.44 6.72
CA GLY A 65 0.53 -7.24 6.39
C GLY A 65 1.31 -8.55 6.37
N TRP A 66 1.09 -9.40 7.37
CA TRP A 66 1.65 -10.75 7.41
C TRP A 66 1.18 -11.61 6.23
N PHE A 67 -0.11 -11.62 5.94
CA PHE A 67 -0.65 -12.36 4.79
C PHE A 67 -0.04 -11.90 3.47
N GLN A 68 0.11 -10.59 3.27
CA GLN A 68 0.73 -10.03 2.07
C GLN A 68 2.20 -10.44 1.92
N THR A 69 2.95 -10.58 3.03
CA THR A 69 4.36 -10.97 2.99
C THR A 69 4.57 -12.47 2.74
N THR A 70 3.62 -13.34 3.10
CA THR A 70 3.73 -14.79 2.84
C THR A 70 3.83 -15.17 1.36
N GLY A 71 3.30 -14.31 0.46
CA GLY A 71 3.32 -14.53 -0.98
C GLY A 71 4.54 -13.94 -1.71
N LEU A 72 5.45 -13.27 -1.00
CA LEU A 72 6.55 -12.55 -1.63
C LEU A 72 7.59 -13.51 -2.20
N SER A 73 7.87 -13.36 -3.49
CA SER A 73 8.98 -14.06 -4.14
C SER A 73 10.18 -13.13 -4.23
N PHE A 74 11.25 -13.49 -3.55
CA PHE A 74 12.52 -12.77 -3.60
C PHE A 74 13.40 -13.35 -4.70
N HIS A 75 13.97 -12.48 -5.53
CA HIS A 75 15.08 -12.84 -6.42
C HIS A 75 16.27 -11.93 -6.09
N LEU A 76 17.37 -12.56 -5.66
CA LEU A 76 18.66 -11.90 -5.56
C LEU A 76 19.24 -11.84 -6.97
N SER A 77 19.34 -10.64 -7.54
CA SER A 77 20.00 -10.47 -8.83
C SER A 77 21.51 -10.59 -8.65
N GLU A 78 22.18 -11.31 -9.56
CA GLU A 78 23.65 -11.38 -9.62
C GLU A 78 24.31 -10.04 -10.04
N LYS A 79 23.50 -9.05 -10.44
CA LYS A 79 23.98 -7.71 -10.78
C LYS A 79 24.10 -6.84 -9.53
N GLN A 80 25.27 -6.24 -9.36
CA GLN A 80 25.56 -5.28 -8.30
C GLN A 80 25.22 -3.86 -8.75
N ASP A 81 24.72 -3.06 -7.80
CA ASP A 81 24.47 -1.62 -7.95
C ASP A 81 25.80 -0.83 -8.04
N GLN A 82 25.74 0.45 -8.41
CA GLN A 82 26.89 1.37 -8.56
C GLN A 82 27.75 1.46 -7.28
N PHE A 83 27.18 1.10 -6.13
CA PHE A 83 27.85 1.00 -4.83
C PHE A 83 28.24 -0.42 -4.43
N HIS A 84 28.34 -1.37 -5.36
CA HIS A 84 28.69 -2.79 -5.16
C HIS A 84 27.74 -3.56 -4.20
N ARG A 85 26.45 -3.19 -4.20
CA ARG A 85 25.43 -3.82 -3.35
C ARG A 85 24.54 -4.75 -4.18
N PRO A 86 24.13 -5.92 -3.67
CA PRO A 86 23.23 -6.81 -4.41
C PRO A 86 21.87 -6.15 -4.60
N ILE A 87 21.36 -6.19 -5.83
CA ILE A 87 20.04 -5.67 -6.18
C ILE A 87 18.99 -6.72 -5.79
N VAL A 88 18.12 -6.39 -4.85
CA VAL A 88 17.00 -7.24 -4.43
C VAL A 88 15.79 -6.91 -5.30
N LEU A 89 15.34 -7.89 -6.07
CA LEU A 89 14.11 -7.81 -6.84
C LEU A 89 13.01 -8.52 -6.07
N VAL A 90 11.90 -7.82 -5.85
CA VAL A 90 10.73 -8.39 -5.18
C VAL A 90 9.60 -8.47 -6.19
N ARG A 91 9.02 -9.66 -6.33
CA ARG A 91 7.76 -9.85 -7.06
C ARG A 91 6.63 -9.98 -6.06
N ARG A 92 5.69 -9.04 -6.15
CA ARG A 92 4.43 -9.12 -5.43
C ARG A 92 3.54 -10.13 -6.15
N ASN A 93 2.92 -11.01 -5.38
CA ASN A 93 2.05 -12.06 -5.90
C ASN A 93 0.57 -11.72 -5.61
N TRP A 94 -0.37 -12.57 -6.02
CA TRP A 94 -1.81 -12.34 -5.87
C TRP A 94 -2.23 -12.06 -4.41
N GLN A 95 -1.47 -12.54 -3.42
CA GLN A 95 -1.70 -12.24 -1.99
C GLN A 95 -1.62 -10.74 -1.66
N TYR A 96 -0.76 -9.98 -2.34
CA TYR A 96 -0.67 -8.53 -2.17
C TYR A 96 -1.96 -7.85 -2.65
N LEU A 97 -2.44 -8.24 -3.84
CA LEU A 97 -3.67 -7.70 -4.41
C LEU A 97 -4.89 -8.04 -3.54
N LEU A 98 -4.98 -9.27 -3.03
CA LEU A 98 -6.01 -9.65 -2.07
C LEU A 98 -5.92 -8.83 -0.78
N GLY A 99 -4.72 -8.65 -0.23
CA GLY A 99 -4.51 -7.84 0.96
C GLY A 99 -4.95 -6.39 0.76
N TRP A 100 -4.65 -5.81 -0.40
CA TRP A 100 -5.10 -4.47 -0.77
C TRP A 100 -6.63 -4.36 -0.83
N VAL A 101 -7.31 -5.32 -1.48
CA VAL A 101 -8.79 -5.35 -1.52
C VAL A 101 -9.38 -5.44 -0.12
N ILE A 102 -8.79 -6.23 0.78
CA ILE A 102 -9.25 -6.37 2.16
C ILE A 102 -9.06 -5.08 2.94
N ILE A 103 -7.91 -4.39 2.80
CA ILE A 103 -7.67 -3.08 3.45
C ILE A 103 -8.68 -2.04 2.94
N PHE A 104 -8.91 -2.00 1.63
CA PHE A 104 -9.88 -1.10 1.04
C PHE A 104 -11.29 -1.35 1.58
N ALA A 105 -11.72 -2.62 1.61
CA ALA A 105 -13.02 -2.99 2.19
C ALA A 105 -13.13 -2.66 3.68
N TYR A 106 -12.05 -2.84 4.44
CA TYR A 106 -11.99 -2.45 5.85
C TYR A 106 -12.14 -0.94 6.04
N GLY A 107 -11.44 -0.13 5.24
CA GLY A 107 -11.55 1.34 5.26
C GLY A 107 -12.97 1.82 4.95
N ILE A 108 -13.60 1.28 3.91
CA ILE A 108 -15.00 1.57 3.59
C ILE A 108 -15.92 1.17 4.76
N GLY A 109 -15.72 -0.01 5.33
CA GLY A 109 -16.49 -0.47 6.49
C GLY A 109 -16.36 0.47 7.69
N PHE A 110 -15.16 0.97 7.96
CA PHE A 110 -14.90 1.92 9.04
C PHE A 110 -15.59 3.28 8.81
N LEU A 111 -15.57 3.80 7.59
CA LEU A 111 -16.25 5.05 7.23
C LEU A 111 -17.77 4.92 7.35
N LEU A 112 -18.33 3.80 6.86
CA LEU A 112 -19.76 3.49 7.01
C LEU A 112 -20.16 3.36 8.48
N TRP A 113 -19.34 2.71 9.30
CA TRP A 113 -19.56 2.59 10.74
C TRP A 113 -19.53 3.95 11.45
N SER A 114 -18.71 4.88 10.95
CA SER A 114 -18.61 6.25 11.46
C SER A 114 -19.79 7.14 11.03
N GLY A 115 -20.71 6.64 10.19
CA GLY A 115 -21.89 7.36 9.72
C GLY A 115 -21.60 8.34 8.59
N GLU A 116 -20.42 8.27 7.96
CA GLU A 116 -20.06 9.14 6.84
C GLU A 116 -20.70 8.67 5.53
N GLN A 117 -21.02 9.62 4.65
CA GLN A 117 -21.49 9.29 3.31
C GLN A 117 -20.30 8.87 2.44
N VAL A 118 -20.28 7.58 2.06
CA VAL A 118 -19.16 7.01 1.31
C VAL A 118 -19.49 6.91 -0.18
N ASN A 119 -18.70 7.60 -1.01
CA ASN A 119 -18.70 7.38 -2.45
C ASN A 119 -17.58 6.41 -2.82
N VAL A 120 -17.94 5.12 -2.92
CA VAL A 120 -17.00 4.01 -3.16
C VAL A 120 -16.17 4.22 -4.43
N LEU A 121 -16.75 4.79 -5.49
CA LEU A 121 -16.03 5.06 -6.74
C LEU A 121 -14.94 6.12 -6.56
N THR A 122 -15.22 7.14 -5.76
CA THR A 122 -14.26 8.22 -5.48
C THR A 122 -13.15 7.71 -4.57
N GLU A 123 -13.51 6.94 -3.54
CA GLU A 123 -12.55 6.36 -2.61
C GLU A 123 -11.62 5.36 -3.31
N LEU A 124 -12.17 4.50 -4.18
CA LEU A 124 -11.39 3.57 -4.99
C LEU A 124 -10.41 4.32 -5.92
N GLY A 125 -10.86 5.42 -6.51
CA GLY A 125 -10.00 6.26 -7.34
C GLY A 125 -8.86 6.90 -6.57
N ASN A 126 -9.15 7.48 -5.40
CA ASN A 126 -8.13 8.06 -4.54
C ASN A 126 -7.10 7.02 -4.10
N GLU A 127 -7.54 5.81 -3.77
CA GLU A 127 -6.65 4.74 -3.34
C GLU A 127 -5.78 4.22 -4.49
N LEU A 128 -6.36 4.00 -5.67
CA LEU A 128 -5.59 3.63 -6.87
C LEU A 128 -4.58 4.71 -7.27
N LEU A 129 -4.94 5.99 -7.14
CA LEU A 129 -4.03 7.10 -7.43
C LEU A 129 -2.86 7.15 -6.45
N LYS A 130 -3.12 6.96 -5.14
CA LYS A 130 -2.04 6.86 -4.15
C LYS A 130 -1.10 5.71 -4.53
N GLU A 131 -1.63 4.53 -4.81
CA GLU A 131 -0.81 3.36 -5.17
C GLU A 131 -0.03 3.54 -6.48
N LEU A 132 -0.59 4.23 -7.48
CA LEU A 132 0.13 4.47 -8.73
C LEU A 132 1.20 5.58 -8.59
N PHE A 133 0.87 6.69 -7.94
CA PHE A 133 1.72 7.89 -7.90
C PHE A 133 2.68 7.95 -6.72
N VAL A 134 2.36 7.37 -5.57
CA VAL A 134 3.32 7.27 -4.45
C VAL A 134 4.50 6.40 -4.89
N PHE A 135 4.23 5.30 -5.58
CA PHE A 135 5.27 4.38 -6.06
C PHE A 135 6.09 4.97 -7.22
N GLU A 136 5.47 5.57 -8.25
CA GLU A 136 6.23 6.20 -9.35
C GLU A 136 7.11 7.36 -8.88
N ASN A 137 6.61 8.23 -8.00
CA ASN A 137 7.34 9.43 -7.58
C ASN A 137 8.58 9.12 -6.72
N PHE A 138 8.55 8.06 -5.90
CA PHE A 138 9.70 7.66 -5.08
C PHE A 138 10.69 6.74 -5.82
N SER A 139 10.22 5.98 -6.82
CA SER A 139 11.06 5.19 -7.73
C SER A 139 11.97 6.08 -8.58
N GLN A 140 11.43 7.17 -9.15
CA GLN A 140 12.20 8.07 -10.01
C GLN A 140 13.27 8.88 -9.26
N SER A 141 13.07 9.16 -7.97
CA SER A 141 14.02 9.93 -7.14
C SER A 141 15.18 9.10 -6.59
N ALA A 142 15.28 7.81 -6.95
CA ALA A 142 16.43 6.94 -6.66
C ALA A 142 17.34 6.70 -7.89
N THR A 143 17.15 7.46 -8.97
CA THR A 143 18.03 7.50 -10.15
C THR A 143 18.93 8.72 -10.10
#